data_AF-A0AB34I2H6-F1
#
_entry.id   AF-A0AB34I2H6-F1
#
_cell.length_a   1.000
_cell.length_b   1.000
_cell.length_c   1.000
_cell.angle_alpha   90.00
_cell.angle_beta   90.00
_cell.angle_gamma   90.00
#
_symmetry.space_group_name_H-M   'P 1'
#
loop_
_entity.id
_entity.type
_entity.pdbx_description
1 polymer ?
#
loop_
_entity_poly.entity_id
_entity_poly.type
_entity_poly.pdbx_seq_one_letter_code
_entity_poly.pdbx_strand_id
1 'polypeptide(L)'
;MSADSDPVVIVSAARTIIGRGLGGVWTPLVRKAWAVPIRSDLGSGCVGFSRVRGFPALPGGRLPGIRLLRGTHAPLCAQTRCGGRLRRGKAPGRRSPAVLGALSIALAFPSVLGSFNGALSTVPVYDLGSTVIREVLKRAAVAPEEVSEVIFGHVLAAGCGQNPVRQASVGAGIPYSVPAWSCQMICGSGLKAVCLAAQSIVVGDASIVVAGGMENMSKAPHLVHLRTGVRMGDTPLTDSMLCDGLIDAFHNYHMGITAENVANKWQVSREDQDKVAVLSQNRTESAQKAGHFDKEIVPVFVSSKKGLTEVKTDEFPRHGSNMEAMSKLKPCFLTDGTGTVTPANASGINDGAAAVVLMKKSEADNRGLTPLAQIVSWSQAGVEPSIMGIGPIPAIKQAVAKAGWSLEDVDVFEINEAFAAVSVAIAKELGLNPEKVNMSK
;
A
#
# COMPACT_ATOMS: atom_id res chain seq x y z
N MET A 1 16.46 25.81 -15.03
CA MET A 1 15.96 26.29 -13.72
C MET A 1 15.15 25.14 -13.14
N SER A 2 15.70 24.50 -12.11
CA SER A 2 15.15 23.32 -11.45
C SER A 2 13.87 23.68 -10.70
N ALA A 3 12.74 23.12 -11.13
CA ALA A 3 11.59 22.99 -10.25
C ALA A 3 11.88 21.76 -9.38
N ASP A 4 12.34 22.00 -8.16
CA ASP A 4 12.29 20.99 -7.09
C ASP A 4 10.80 20.74 -6.82
N SER A 5 10.26 19.68 -7.41
CA SER A 5 8.98 19.13 -6.99
C SER A 5 9.25 18.26 -5.78
N ASP A 6 8.72 18.66 -4.63
CA ASP A 6 8.90 17.94 -3.37
C ASP A 6 8.52 16.46 -3.56
N PRO A 7 9.40 15.52 -3.17
CA PRO A 7 9.13 14.10 -3.32
C PRO A 7 7.98 13.71 -2.38
N VAL A 8 6.85 13.20 -2.90
CA VAL A 8 5.71 12.72 -2.09
C VAL A 8 5.89 11.23 -1.79
N VAL A 9 6.18 10.82 -0.55
CA VAL A 9 6.19 9.38 -0.21
C VAL A 9 4.77 8.84 -0.24
N ILE A 10 4.54 7.75 -0.98
CA ILE A 10 3.37 6.89 -0.71
C ILE A 10 3.66 6.10 0.57
N VAL A 11 3.37 6.72 1.72
CA VAL A 11 3.21 6.01 2.98
C VAL A 11 1.74 5.59 3.04
N SER A 12 1.32 4.72 2.13
CA SER A 12 0.03 4.06 2.28
C SER A 12 0.29 2.71 2.94
N ALA A 13 -0.44 2.41 4.01
CA ALA A 13 -0.72 1.02 4.32
C ALA A 13 -2.04 0.74 3.63
N ALA A 14 -2.00 0.01 2.51
CA ALA A 14 -3.17 -0.59 1.89
C ALA A 14 -4.42 0.32 1.86
N ARG A 15 -4.46 1.32 0.97
CA ARG A 15 -5.76 1.92 0.58
C ARG A 15 -6.58 0.84 -0.14
N THR A 16 -7.27 0.03 0.66
CA THR A 16 -8.37 -0.81 0.21
C THR A 16 -9.50 0.10 -0.29
N ILE A 17 -10.54 -0.48 -0.86
CA ILE A 17 -11.75 0.14 -1.44
C ILE A 17 -12.56 0.98 -0.41
N ILE A 18 -11.95 1.47 0.68
CA ILE A 18 -12.63 1.99 1.87
C ILE A 18 -11.98 3.28 2.44
N GLY A 19 -11.27 4.05 1.64
CA GLY A 19 -10.84 5.39 2.08
C GLY A 19 -10.03 6.10 1.02
N ARG A 20 -10.55 7.20 0.46
CA ARG A 20 -9.85 8.01 -0.53
C ARG A 20 -10.11 9.49 -0.35
N GLY A 21 -9.03 10.23 -0.58
CA GLY A 21 -8.97 11.49 -1.30
C GLY A 21 -7.53 11.99 -1.35
N LEU A 22 -7.12 12.59 -2.46
CA LEU A 22 -6.06 13.60 -2.51
C LEU A 22 -6.44 14.54 -3.66
N GLY A 23 -7.12 15.62 -3.30
CA GLY A 23 -7.59 16.61 -4.25
C GLY A 23 -7.80 17.96 -3.58
N GLY A 24 -6.76 18.80 -3.56
CA GLY A 24 -6.93 20.25 -3.46
C GLY A 24 -6.31 20.94 -2.26
N VAL A 25 -5.01 21.23 -2.31
CA VAL A 25 -4.48 22.49 -1.75
C VAL A 25 -3.38 22.99 -2.70
N TRP A 26 -3.77 23.80 -3.69
CA TRP A 26 -2.81 24.63 -4.42
C TRP A 26 -3.46 26.00 -4.67
N THR A 27 -3.20 26.92 -3.75
CA THR A 27 -3.23 28.36 -4.05
C THR A 27 -2.04 29.05 -3.38
N PRO A 28 -1.37 30.00 -4.06
CA PRO A 28 -0.02 30.40 -3.72
C PRO A 28 0.00 31.57 -2.74
N LEU A 29 0.60 31.40 -1.56
CA LEU A 29 0.97 32.52 -0.70
C LEU A 29 2.45 32.85 -0.91
N VAL A 30 2.68 33.69 -1.91
CA VAL A 30 3.95 34.38 -2.13
C VAL A 30 4.03 35.58 -1.18
N ARG A 31 5.18 35.71 -0.49
CA ARG A 31 5.90 36.93 -0.04
C ARG A 31 6.13 37.02 1.48
N LYS A 32 7.35 36.74 1.92
CA LYS A 32 8.39 37.76 2.19
C LYS A 32 9.66 37.09 2.73
N ALA A 33 10.67 37.01 1.87
CA ALA A 33 12.05 36.83 2.27
C ALA A 33 12.58 38.18 2.81
N TRP A 34 13.31 38.14 3.92
CA TRP A 34 14.45 39.02 4.14
C TRP A 34 15.69 38.14 4.11
N ALA A 35 16.55 38.39 3.14
CA ALA A 35 17.85 37.77 2.99
C ALA A 35 18.88 38.54 3.83
N VAL A 36 19.78 37.82 4.51
CA VAL A 36 21.14 38.29 4.80
C VAL A 36 22.10 37.10 4.57
N PRO A 37 23.09 37.19 3.67
CA PRO A 37 24.06 36.14 3.43
C PRO A 37 25.35 36.39 4.23
N ILE A 38 25.95 35.35 4.82
CA ILE A 38 27.37 35.39 5.21
C ILE A 38 28.08 34.11 4.76
N ARG A 39 29.28 34.35 4.21
CA ARG A 39 30.20 33.47 3.51
C ARG A 39 30.86 32.40 4.40
N SER A 40 31.35 31.40 3.67
CA SER A 40 32.45 30.45 3.92
C SER A 40 33.44 30.78 5.02
N ASP A 41 33.88 29.74 5.76
CA ASP A 41 35.32 29.48 5.87
C ASP A 41 35.67 28.03 6.25
N LEU A 42 36.77 27.56 5.67
CA LEU A 42 37.46 26.30 5.88
C LEU A 42 38.21 26.30 7.23
N GLY A 43 38.28 25.15 7.91
CA GLY A 43 39.10 25.00 9.12
C GLY A 43 39.39 23.56 9.46
N SER A 44 40.63 23.13 9.19
CA SER A 44 41.20 21.80 9.46
C SER A 44 41.66 21.68 10.92
N GLY A 45 41.54 20.51 11.55
CA GLY A 45 42.20 20.23 12.83
C GLY A 45 42.17 18.75 13.22
N CYS A 46 43.34 18.11 13.27
CA CYS A 46 43.58 16.74 13.75
C CYS A 46 44.45 16.77 15.01
N VAL A 47 44.07 16.05 16.08
CA VAL A 47 44.93 15.51 17.18
C VAL A 47 44.08 14.43 17.88
N GLY A 48 44.49 13.25 18.37
CA GLY A 48 45.75 12.52 18.53
C GLY A 48 45.43 11.09 19.06
N PHE A 49 46.42 10.19 19.04
CA PHE A 49 46.33 8.74 19.31
C PHE A 49 46.93 8.36 20.69
N SER A 50 46.41 7.31 21.34
CA SER A 50 47.15 6.53 22.36
C SER A 50 46.67 5.06 22.49
N ARG A 51 47.42 4.11 21.87
CA ARG A 51 48.18 2.96 22.44
C ARG A 51 47.72 2.34 23.81
N VAL A 52 47.73 1.03 24.17
CA VAL A 52 48.27 -0.30 23.72
C VAL A 52 47.68 -1.46 24.60
N ARG A 53 47.88 -2.74 24.17
CA ARG A 53 48.04 -4.05 24.89
C ARG A 53 46.74 -4.83 25.21
N GLY A 54 46.64 -6.16 25.12
CA GLY A 54 47.55 -7.26 24.78
C GLY A 54 46.79 -8.62 24.85
N PHE A 55 47.31 -9.66 24.19
CA PHE A 55 46.81 -11.06 24.18
C PHE A 55 47.29 -11.85 25.43
N PRO A 56 46.67 -13.00 25.76
CA PRO A 56 47.24 -14.31 25.37
C PRO A 56 46.20 -15.39 24.98
N ALA A 57 46.70 -16.55 24.55
CA ALA A 57 45.99 -17.62 23.83
C ALA A 57 46.01 -19.00 24.54
N LEU A 58 44.94 -19.82 24.29
CA LEU A 58 44.83 -21.30 24.10
C LEU A 58 45.30 -22.27 25.24
N PRO A 59 44.77 -23.53 25.38
CA PRO A 59 44.74 -24.66 24.40
C PRO A 59 43.43 -25.52 24.45
N GLY A 60 43.15 -26.62 23.74
CA GLY A 60 43.78 -27.53 22.77
C GLY A 60 42.93 -28.84 22.72
N GLY A 61 42.87 -29.54 21.59
CA GLY A 61 42.18 -30.85 21.47
C GLY A 61 42.29 -31.48 20.07
N ARG A 62 42.69 -32.76 19.99
CA ARG A 62 43.10 -33.50 18.77
C ARG A 62 42.13 -34.65 18.40
N LEU A 63 41.88 -34.76 17.07
CA LEU A 63 41.83 -35.96 16.17
C LEU A 63 40.68 -37.01 16.27
N PRO A 64 40.46 -37.93 15.28
CA PRO A 64 40.96 -38.01 13.87
C PRO A 64 39.91 -38.42 12.77
N GLY A 65 40.31 -38.28 11.48
CA GLY A 65 40.13 -39.34 10.47
C GLY A 65 39.27 -39.05 9.22
N ILE A 66 39.89 -38.92 8.03
CA ILE A 66 39.72 -39.79 6.83
C ILE A 66 40.42 -39.16 5.60
N ARG A 67 40.90 -40.06 4.72
CA ARG A 67 41.93 -40.00 3.66
C ARG A 67 41.76 -38.97 2.53
N LEU A 68 42.92 -38.47 2.09
CA LEU A 68 43.19 -37.85 0.78
C LEU A 68 43.26 -38.89 -0.36
N LEU A 69 42.94 -38.44 -1.59
CA LEU A 69 43.58 -38.89 -2.82
C LEU A 69 44.33 -37.71 -3.47
N ARG A 70 45.58 -37.97 -3.86
CA ARG A 70 46.54 -37.04 -4.49
C ARG A 70 46.54 -37.20 -6.01
N GLY A 71 46.89 -36.10 -6.69
CA GLY A 71 47.62 -36.06 -7.97
C GLY A 71 47.82 -34.58 -8.33
N THR A 72 48.96 -34.05 -8.78
CA THR A 72 50.30 -34.55 -9.15
C THR A 72 51.26 -33.33 -9.19
N HIS A 73 52.55 -33.56 -8.88
CA HIS A 73 53.82 -32.79 -9.02
C HIS A 73 53.83 -31.46 -9.85
N ALA A 74 54.30 -30.28 -9.36
CA ALA A 74 55.67 -29.76 -9.02
C ALA A 74 56.57 -29.46 -10.25
N PRO A 75 57.56 -28.50 -10.26
CA PRO A 75 58.17 -27.67 -9.19
C PRO A 75 58.26 -26.12 -9.46
N LEU A 76 58.18 -25.23 -8.46
CA LEU A 76 59.26 -24.51 -7.72
C LEU A 76 60.35 -23.79 -8.55
N CYS A 77 60.41 -22.45 -8.46
CA CYS A 77 61.69 -21.71 -8.37
C CYS A 77 61.56 -20.34 -7.66
N ALA A 78 62.34 -20.23 -6.58
CA ALA A 78 63.09 -19.12 -6.02
C ALA A 78 62.49 -17.69 -5.82
N GLN A 79 62.74 -17.23 -4.59
CA GLN A 79 62.57 -15.89 -4.05
C GLN A 79 63.47 -14.84 -4.71
N THR A 80 62.96 -13.62 -4.87
CA THR A 80 63.76 -12.39 -4.70
C THR A 80 62.89 -11.27 -4.12
N ARG A 81 63.42 -10.63 -3.07
CA ARG A 81 62.88 -9.44 -2.39
C ARG A 81 62.78 -8.26 -3.36
N CYS A 82 61.74 -7.44 -3.22
CA CYS A 82 61.85 -5.99 -3.39
C CYS A 82 60.71 -5.28 -2.65
N GLY A 83 61.07 -4.25 -1.89
CA GLY A 83 60.17 -3.50 -1.02
C GLY A 83 59.18 -2.63 -1.80
N GLY A 84 57.97 -2.49 -1.26
CA GLY A 84 56.95 -1.59 -1.75
C GLY A 84 56.15 -1.01 -0.58
N ARG A 85 56.18 0.31 -0.43
CA ARG A 85 55.45 1.12 0.56
C ARG A 85 53.98 0.69 0.71
N LEU A 86 53.57 0.40 1.95
CA LEU A 86 52.16 0.37 2.34
C LEU A 86 51.54 1.78 2.21
N ARG A 87 50.82 2.02 1.12
CA ARG A 87 49.86 3.14 1.05
C ARG A 87 48.66 2.77 1.93
N ARG A 88 48.40 3.55 2.98
CA ARG A 88 47.16 3.50 3.76
C ARG A 88 45.98 3.78 2.81
N GLY A 89 45.18 2.75 2.51
CA GLY A 89 43.89 2.92 1.86
C GLY A 89 42.93 3.68 2.78
N LYS A 90 42.28 4.72 2.25
CA LYS A 90 41.16 5.40 2.90
C LYS A 90 40.07 4.36 3.23
N ALA A 91 39.51 4.45 4.44
CA ALA A 91 38.28 3.74 4.78
C ALA A 91 37.19 4.05 3.73
N PRO A 92 36.38 3.07 3.32
CA PRO A 92 35.27 3.33 2.41
C PRO A 92 34.32 4.31 3.11
N GLY A 93 34.13 5.49 2.49
CA GLY A 93 33.14 6.45 2.95
C GLY A 93 31.77 5.79 3.01
N ARG A 94 30.96 6.21 3.99
CA ARG A 94 29.53 5.87 4.04
C ARG A 94 28.95 6.15 2.66
N ARG A 95 28.59 5.10 1.92
CA ARG A 95 27.77 5.25 0.72
C ARG A 95 26.47 5.90 1.19
N SER A 96 26.12 7.06 0.63
CA SER A 96 24.75 7.56 0.67
C SER A 96 23.83 6.41 0.26
N PRO A 97 22.68 6.22 0.91
CA PRO A 97 21.73 5.20 0.46
C PRO A 97 21.48 5.43 -1.02
N ALA A 98 21.63 4.36 -1.82
CA ALA A 98 21.35 4.44 -3.24
C ALA A 98 19.90 4.89 -3.39
N VAL A 99 19.72 6.14 -3.79
CA VAL A 99 18.42 6.69 -4.13
C VAL A 99 17.89 5.79 -5.23
N LEU A 100 16.83 5.03 -4.95
CA LEU A 100 16.08 4.32 -5.97
C LEU A 100 15.89 5.28 -7.15
N GLY A 101 16.31 4.90 -8.36
CA GLY A 101 16.15 5.74 -9.54
C GLY A 101 14.71 6.28 -9.58
N ALA A 102 14.58 7.61 -9.59
CA ALA A 102 13.33 8.30 -9.30
C ALA A 102 12.17 7.71 -10.11
N LEU A 103 11.24 7.04 -9.41
CA LEU A 103 10.07 6.41 -10.02
C LEU A 103 8.87 7.34 -9.88
N SER A 104 8.21 7.64 -10.99
CA SER A 104 7.12 8.59 -11.02
C SER A 104 5.78 7.87 -11.16
N ILE A 105 4.78 8.38 -10.44
CA ILE A 105 3.38 8.04 -10.68
C ILE A 105 2.85 9.11 -11.60
N ALA A 106 2.50 8.69 -12.81
CA ALA A 106 1.92 9.60 -13.78
C ALA A 106 0.55 10.04 -13.27
N LEU A 107 -0.35 9.12 -12.91
CA LEU A 107 -1.72 9.43 -12.47
C LEU A 107 -2.35 8.33 -11.60
N ALA A 108 -3.37 8.67 -10.79
CA ALA A 108 -4.15 7.75 -9.95
C ALA A 108 -5.66 8.02 -10.07
N PHE A 109 -6.46 7.02 -10.49
CA PHE A 109 -7.91 7.18 -10.66
C PHE A 109 -8.72 5.99 -10.13
N PRO A 110 -9.52 6.19 -9.06
CA PRO A 110 -10.56 5.26 -8.65
C PRO A 110 -11.84 5.31 -9.50
N SER A 111 -12.56 4.20 -9.55
CA SER A 111 -14.01 4.22 -9.77
C SER A 111 -14.71 4.70 -8.50
N VAL A 112 -16.00 5.02 -8.62
CA VAL A 112 -16.89 5.10 -7.44
C VAL A 112 -16.82 3.84 -6.58
N LEU A 113 -17.10 4.02 -5.29
CA LEU A 113 -17.28 2.97 -4.31
C LEU A 113 -18.77 2.67 -4.13
N GLY A 114 -19.17 1.46 -4.53
CA GLY A 114 -20.51 0.93 -4.30
C GLY A 114 -20.66 0.36 -2.89
N SER A 115 -21.85 0.47 -2.32
CA SER A 115 -22.20 -0.26 -1.10
C SER A 115 -22.47 -1.74 -1.41
N PHE A 116 -22.36 -2.62 -0.40
CA PHE A 116 -22.71 -4.03 -0.56
C PHE A 116 -24.15 -4.21 -1.07
N ASN A 117 -24.30 -4.98 -2.16
CA ASN A 117 -25.54 -5.14 -2.90
C ASN A 117 -26.16 -3.82 -3.41
N GLY A 118 -25.34 -2.78 -3.57
CA GLY A 118 -25.72 -1.45 -4.02
C GLY A 118 -25.48 -1.23 -5.51
N ALA A 119 -25.06 -0.01 -5.86
CA ALA A 119 -25.01 0.51 -7.22
C ALA A 119 -24.12 -0.30 -8.19
N LEU A 120 -23.04 -0.91 -7.70
CA LEU A 120 -22.08 -1.66 -8.52
C LEU A 120 -22.24 -3.18 -8.44
N SER A 121 -23.22 -3.68 -7.68
CA SER A 121 -23.39 -5.11 -7.40
C SER A 121 -23.61 -5.98 -8.65
N THR A 122 -24.11 -5.39 -9.74
CA THR A 122 -24.34 -6.10 -11.00
C THR A 122 -23.12 -6.09 -11.92
N VAL A 123 -22.15 -5.21 -11.71
CA VAL A 123 -20.98 -5.01 -12.58
C VAL A 123 -19.88 -6.03 -12.25
N PRO A 124 -19.46 -6.90 -13.19
CA PRO A 124 -18.34 -7.80 -12.96
C PRO A 124 -17.06 -7.06 -12.55
N VAL A 125 -16.26 -7.67 -11.67
CA VAL A 125 -15.04 -7.06 -11.13
C VAL A 125 -14.04 -6.66 -12.22
N TYR A 126 -13.91 -7.47 -13.27
CA TYR A 126 -13.02 -7.17 -14.38
C TYR A 126 -13.51 -5.99 -15.24
N ASP A 127 -14.82 -5.72 -15.30
CA ASP A 127 -15.36 -4.54 -15.99
C ASP A 127 -15.10 -3.26 -15.19
N LEU A 128 -15.15 -3.32 -13.86
CA LEU A 128 -14.68 -2.23 -12.98
C LEU A 128 -13.19 -1.96 -13.23
N GLY A 129 -12.37 -3.01 -13.27
CA GLY A 129 -10.96 -2.94 -13.63
C GLY A 129 -10.71 -2.33 -15.01
N SER A 130 -11.42 -2.80 -16.04
CA SER A 130 -11.30 -2.26 -17.41
C SER A 130 -11.63 -0.77 -17.47
N THR A 131 -12.63 -0.33 -16.73
CA THR A 131 -13.06 1.08 -16.67
C THR A 131 -11.93 1.98 -16.16
N VAL A 132 -11.33 1.63 -15.02
CA VAL A 132 -10.24 2.44 -14.44
C VAL A 132 -8.94 2.34 -15.24
N ILE A 133 -8.60 1.18 -15.81
CA ILE A 133 -7.41 0.99 -16.65
C ILE A 133 -7.51 1.88 -17.90
N ARG A 134 -8.65 1.86 -18.58
CA ARG A 134 -8.86 2.65 -19.80
C ARG A 134 -8.72 4.15 -19.51
N GLU A 135 -9.29 4.60 -18.41
CA GLU A 135 -9.26 6.02 -18.06
C GLU A 135 -7.87 6.49 -17.60
N VAL A 136 -7.13 5.70 -16.82
CA VAL A 136 -5.74 6.09 -16.45
C VAL A 136 -4.82 6.18 -17.65
N LEU A 137 -4.94 5.26 -18.63
CA LEU A 137 -4.15 5.31 -19.86
C LEU A 137 -4.48 6.54 -20.71
N LYS A 138 -5.79 6.80 -20.88
CA LYS A 138 -6.28 7.98 -21.61
C LYS A 138 -5.76 9.27 -20.99
N ARG A 139 -5.89 9.43 -19.67
CA ARG A 139 -5.44 10.66 -18.98
C ARG A 139 -3.93 10.78 -18.96
N ALA A 140 -3.19 9.66 -18.92
CA ALA A 140 -1.73 9.64 -18.97
C ALA A 140 -1.19 9.83 -20.40
N ALA A 141 -2.06 9.89 -21.41
CA ALA A 141 -1.68 9.90 -22.82
C ALA A 141 -0.71 8.77 -23.20
N VAL A 142 -0.93 7.58 -22.61
CA VAL A 142 -0.16 6.35 -22.90
C VAL A 142 -1.02 5.45 -23.77
N ALA A 143 -0.48 5.02 -24.92
CA ALA A 143 -1.19 4.09 -25.78
C ALA A 143 -1.19 2.67 -25.17
N PRO A 144 -2.27 1.89 -25.30
CA PRO A 144 -2.37 0.57 -24.67
C PRO A 144 -1.24 -0.41 -25.04
N GLU A 145 -0.70 -0.30 -26.25
CA GLU A 145 0.43 -1.09 -26.76
C GLU A 145 1.79 -0.75 -26.14
N GLU A 146 1.91 0.39 -25.46
CA GLU A 146 3.13 0.81 -24.77
C GLU A 146 3.24 0.23 -23.35
N VAL A 147 2.16 -0.33 -22.83
CA VAL A 147 2.12 -0.95 -21.51
C VAL A 147 2.96 -2.22 -21.53
N SER A 148 3.93 -2.30 -20.62
CA SER A 148 4.80 -3.46 -20.47
C SER A 148 4.11 -4.60 -19.72
N GLU A 149 3.34 -4.30 -18.67
CA GLU A 149 2.55 -5.27 -17.92
C GLU A 149 1.42 -4.61 -17.13
N VAL A 150 0.45 -5.42 -16.70
CA VAL A 150 -0.65 -5.01 -15.81
C VAL A 150 -0.64 -5.84 -14.53
N ILE A 151 -0.57 -5.19 -13.37
CA ILE A 151 -0.50 -5.84 -12.06
C ILE A 151 -1.64 -5.33 -11.18
N PHE A 152 -2.57 -6.19 -10.78
CA PHE A 152 -3.70 -5.76 -9.93
C PHE A 152 -3.84 -6.60 -8.68
N GLY A 153 -4.20 -5.94 -7.59
CA GLY A 153 -4.71 -6.57 -6.39
C GLY A 153 -6.13 -7.07 -6.57
N HIS A 154 -6.39 -8.32 -6.25
CA HIS A 154 -7.75 -8.89 -6.24
C HIS A 154 -7.78 -10.09 -5.27
N VAL A 155 -8.75 -10.10 -4.35
CA VAL A 155 -8.83 -11.09 -3.27
C VAL A 155 -9.89 -12.13 -3.58
N LEU A 156 -11.14 -11.71 -3.79
CA LEU A 156 -12.29 -12.62 -3.92
C LEU A 156 -12.49 -13.06 -5.38
N ALA A 157 -11.56 -13.86 -5.90
CA ALA A 157 -11.53 -14.27 -7.30
C ALA A 157 -12.39 -15.51 -7.65
N ALA A 158 -13.08 -16.10 -6.67
CA ALA A 158 -13.87 -17.31 -6.87
C ALA A 158 -14.99 -17.06 -7.90
N GLY A 159 -15.01 -17.86 -8.97
CA GLY A 159 -16.04 -17.76 -10.01
C GLY A 159 -15.83 -16.62 -11.03
N CYS A 160 -14.78 -15.81 -10.89
CA CYS A 160 -14.51 -14.70 -11.82
C CYS A 160 -13.84 -15.13 -13.15
N GLY A 161 -13.66 -16.44 -13.37
CA GLY A 161 -13.00 -16.98 -14.57
C GLY A 161 -11.46 -16.98 -14.49
N GLN A 162 -10.82 -17.32 -15.60
CA GLN A 162 -9.35 -17.37 -15.67
C GLN A 162 -8.76 -15.97 -15.62
N ASN A 163 -7.86 -15.73 -14.66
CA ASN A 163 -7.08 -14.49 -14.51
C ASN A 163 -7.92 -13.21 -14.73
N PRO A 164 -8.73 -12.78 -13.75
CA PRO A 164 -9.60 -11.61 -13.90
C PRO A 164 -8.86 -10.31 -14.26
N VAL A 165 -7.59 -10.16 -13.85
CA VAL A 165 -6.76 -9.00 -14.22
C VAL A 165 -6.45 -8.99 -15.71
N ARG A 166 -6.24 -10.16 -16.31
CA ARG A 166 -6.10 -10.29 -17.76
C ARG A 166 -7.40 -9.95 -18.48
N GLN A 167 -8.55 -10.37 -17.97
CA GLN A 167 -9.86 -9.97 -18.51
C GLN A 167 -10.01 -8.45 -18.47
N ALA A 168 -9.67 -7.82 -17.33
CA ALA A 168 -9.71 -6.36 -17.17
C ALA A 168 -8.77 -5.62 -18.13
N SER A 169 -7.54 -6.12 -18.30
CA SER A 169 -6.53 -5.58 -19.23
C SER A 169 -7.03 -5.60 -20.68
N VAL A 170 -7.50 -6.75 -21.16
CA VAL A 170 -8.03 -6.90 -22.53
C VAL A 170 -9.30 -6.07 -22.71
N GLY A 171 -10.21 -6.08 -21.73
CA GLY A 171 -11.43 -5.27 -21.75
C GLY A 171 -11.16 -3.76 -21.75
N ALA A 172 -9.99 -3.31 -21.28
CA ALA A 172 -9.56 -1.92 -21.38
C ALA A 172 -9.00 -1.53 -22.75
N GLY A 173 -8.77 -2.51 -23.64
CA GLY A 173 -8.15 -2.31 -24.96
C GLY A 173 -6.64 -2.57 -24.98
N ILE A 174 -6.04 -3.11 -23.92
CA ILE A 174 -4.63 -3.49 -23.91
C ILE A 174 -4.43 -4.76 -24.76
N PRO A 175 -3.43 -4.80 -25.67
CA PRO A 175 -3.22 -5.93 -26.57
C PRO A 175 -2.95 -7.26 -25.86
N TYR A 176 -3.24 -8.35 -26.57
CA TYR A 176 -2.94 -9.69 -26.08
C TYR A 176 -1.44 -9.97 -25.90
N SER A 177 -0.53 -9.19 -26.49
CA SER A 177 0.91 -9.34 -26.26
C SER A 177 1.35 -8.91 -24.85
N VAL A 178 0.59 -8.04 -24.18
CA VAL A 178 0.97 -7.49 -22.87
C VAL A 178 0.60 -8.48 -21.76
N PRO A 179 1.54 -8.90 -20.89
CA PRO A 179 1.22 -9.76 -19.74
C PRO A 179 0.38 -9.02 -18.70
N ALA A 180 -0.53 -9.75 -18.06
CA ALA A 180 -1.38 -9.22 -16.99
C ALA A 180 -1.60 -10.29 -15.91
N TRP A 181 -1.48 -9.92 -14.64
CA TRP A 181 -1.53 -10.88 -13.53
C TRP A 181 -1.98 -10.24 -12.22
N SER A 182 -2.47 -11.08 -11.31
CA SER A 182 -2.97 -10.66 -10.01
C SER A 182 -2.00 -10.94 -8.87
N CYS A 183 -1.95 -10.04 -7.88
CA CYS A 183 -1.35 -10.34 -6.58
C CYS A 183 -2.43 -10.34 -5.49
N GLN A 184 -2.27 -11.20 -4.48
CA GLN A 184 -3.18 -11.26 -3.33
C GLN A 184 -2.36 -11.06 -2.05
N MET A 185 -2.72 -10.00 -1.32
CA MET A 185 -2.23 -9.65 0.02
C MET A 185 -3.38 -9.04 0.85
N ILE A 186 -4.57 -9.65 0.75
CA ILE A 186 -5.85 -9.24 1.36
C ILE A 186 -6.08 -7.73 1.12
N CYS A 187 -6.31 -6.94 2.15
CA CYS A 187 -6.50 -5.49 2.06
C CYS A 187 -5.31 -4.78 1.38
N GLY A 188 -4.09 -5.32 1.57
CA GLY A 188 -2.86 -4.82 0.99
C GLY A 188 -2.67 -5.05 -0.50
N SER A 189 -3.52 -5.84 -1.15
CA SER A 189 -3.32 -6.29 -2.54
C SER A 189 -3.15 -5.12 -3.52
N GLY A 190 -4.03 -4.12 -3.47
CA GLY A 190 -4.01 -3.01 -4.43
C GLY A 190 -2.74 -2.17 -4.33
N LEU A 191 -2.28 -1.89 -3.12
CA LEU A 191 -1.03 -1.16 -2.92
C LEU A 191 0.20 -2.04 -3.20
N LYS A 192 0.13 -3.34 -2.87
CA LYS A 192 1.20 -4.28 -3.17
C LYS A 192 1.46 -4.37 -4.67
N ALA A 193 0.42 -4.28 -5.50
CA ALA A 193 0.56 -4.19 -6.95
C ALA A 193 1.39 -2.97 -7.39
N VAL A 194 1.17 -1.81 -6.78
CA VAL A 194 1.98 -0.58 -7.02
C VAL A 194 3.44 -0.80 -6.63
N CYS A 195 3.71 -1.46 -5.50
CA CYS A 195 5.07 -1.80 -5.10
C CYS A 195 5.74 -2.79 -6.07
N LEU A 196 5.00 -3.77 -6.58
CA LEU A 196 5.50 -4.77 -7.53
C LEU A 196 5.83 -4.13 -8.89
N ALA A 197 4.96 -3.24 -9.37
CA ALA A 197 5.20 -2.42 -10.56
C ALA A 197 6.44 -1.53 -10.39
N ALA A 198 6.58 -0.90 -9.23
CA ALA A 198 7.78 -0.14 -8.91
C ALA A 198 9.05 -0.99 -8.96
N GLN A 199 8.98 -2.22 -8.44
CA GLN A 199 10.09 -3.16 -8.46
C GLN A 199 10.46 -3.58 -9.89
N SER A 200 9.50 -3.92 -10.74
CA SER A 200 9.77 -4.32 -12.13
C SER A 200 10.35 -3.18 -12.97
N ILE A 201 9.91 -1.95 -12.75
CA ILE A 201 10.48 -0.77 -13.43
C ILE A 201 11.91 -0.46 -12.93
N VAL A 202 12.15 -0.56 -11.63
CA VAL A 202 13.46 -0.28 -11.02
C VAL A 202 14.51 -1.30 -11.47
N VAL A 203 14.17 -2.59 -11.51
CA VAL A 203 15.09 -3.65 -11.98
C VAL A 203 15.33 -3.58 -13.49
N GLY A 204 14.44 -2.91 -14.23
CA GLY A 204 14.57 -2.66 -15.67
C GLY A 204 13.84 -3.64 -16.57
N ASP A 205 12.97 -4.49 -16.00
CA ASP A 205 12.19 -5.48 -16.75
C ASP A 205 10.96 -4.86 -17.43
N ALA A 206 10.44 -3.75 -16.90
CA ALA A 206 9.29 -3.02 -17.42
C ALA A 206 9.60 -1.52 -17.60
N SER A 207 8.95 -0.87 -18.57
CA SER A 207 9.03 0.58 -18.76
C SER A 207 7.81 1.30 -18.21
N ILE A 208 6.62 0.84 -18.62
CA ILE A 208 5.33 1.41 -18.21
C ILE A 208 4.45 0.30 -17.66
N VAL A 209 3.95 0.46 -16.45
CA VAL A 209 3.11 -0.54 -15.79
C VAL A 209 1.81 0.10 -15.34
N VAL A 210 0.69 -0.57 -15.61
CA VAL A 210 -0.59 -0.23 -15.01
C VAL A 210 -0.75 -1.07 -13.74
N ALA A 211 -0.82 -0.40 -12.59
CA ALA A 211 -0.97 -1.06 -11.30
C ALA A 211 -2.26 -0.62 -10.60
N GLY A 212 -2.79 -1.43 -9.71
CA GLY A 212 -4.03 -1.07 -9.03
C GLY A 212 -4.66 -2.19 -8.21
N GLY A 213 -5.94 -2.06 -7.94
CA GLY A 213 -6.74 -3.12 -7.32
C GLY A 213 -8.20 -3.04 -7.75
N MET A 214 -8.89 -4.17 -7.69
CA MET A 214 -10.31 -4.27 -8.02
C MET A 214 -10.97 -5.33 -7.15
N GLU A 215 -12.18 -5.05 -6.68
CA GLU A 215 -13.00 -5.99 -5.93
C GLU A 215 -14.48 -5.74 -6.21
N ASN A 216 -15.25 -6.83 -6.23
CA ASN A 216 -16.70 -6.77 -6.14
C ASN A 216 -17.13 -7.79 -5.10
N MET A 217 -17.24 -7.34 -3.85
CA MET A 217 -17.63 -8.18 -2.72
C MET A 217 -19.09 -8.63 -2.83
N SER A 218 -19.96 -7.81 -3.45
CA SER A 218 -21.35 -8.19 -3.74
C SER A 218 -21.49 -9.41 -4.65
N LYS A 219 -20.46 -9.72 -5.46
CA LYS A 219 -20.44 -10.86 -6.38
C LYS A 219 -19.69 -12.08 -5.86
N ALA A 220 -19.18 -12.03 -4.63
CA ALA A 220 -18.55 -13.18 -4.01
C ALA A 220 -19.55 -14.35 -3.86
N PRO A 221 -19.24 -15.55 -4.37
CA PRO A 221 -20.18 -16.67 -4.33
C PRO A 221 -20.22 -17.34 -2.94
N HIS A 222 -21.24 -18.16 -2.71
CA HIS A 222 -21.13 -19.21 -1.71
C HIS A 222 -20.41 -20.43 -2.32
N LEU A 223 -19.71 -21.20 -1.49
CA LEU A 223 -18.90 -22.36 -1.86
C LEU A 223 -19.50 -23.64 -1.26
N VAL A 224 -19.40 -24.74 -2.01
CA VAL A 224 -19.78 -26.08 -1.57
C VAL A 224 -18.81 -27.11 -2.12
N HIS A 225 -18.31 -28.00 -1.26
CA HIS A 225 -17.34 -29.04 -1.64
C HIS A 225 -18.03 -30.32 -2.11
N LEU A 226 -18.36 -30.39 -3.41
CA LEU A 226 -19.11 -31.53 -3.98
C LEU A 226 -18.26 -32.53 -4.79
N ARG A 227 -16.97 -32.27 -5.03
CA ARG A 227 -16.14 -33.13 -5.90
C ARG A 227 -16.01 -34.57 -5.38
N THR A 228 -15.95 -34.76 -4.06
CA THR A 228 -15.94 -36.08 -3.42
C THR A 228 -17.33 -36.71 -3.33
N GLY A 229 -18.39 -35.90 -3.50
CA GLY A 229 -19.77 -36.27 -3.21
C GLY A 229 -20.09 -36.25 -1.71
N VAL A 230 -21.34 -35.93 -1.37
CA VAL A 230 -21.85 -35.96 0.02
C VAL A 230 -22.59 -37.28 0.21
N ARG A 231 -21.97 -38.23 0.92
CA ARG A 231 -22.56 -39.56 1.12
C ARG A 231 -23.78 -39.54 2.04
N MET A 232 -23.69 -38.81 3.15
CA MET A 232 -24.74 -38.64 4.16
C MET A 232 -24.34 -37.50 5.10
N GLY A 233 -25.30 -36.71 5.58
CA GLY A 233 -25.08 -35.59 6.51
C GLY A 233 -25.12 -34.20 5.85
N ASP A 234 -25.05 -33.16 6.68
CA ASP A 234 -25.14 -31.78 6.25
C ASP A 234 -23.91 -31.33 5.47
N THR A 235 -24.07 -30.36 4.56
CA THR A 235 -22.96 -29.72 3.84
C THR A 235 -23.17 -28.21 3.85
N PRO A 236 -22.22 -27.45 4.42
CA PRO A 236 -22.38 -26.00 4.51
C PRO A 236 -22.27 -25.33 3.13
N LEU A 237 -23.09 -24.31 2.92
CA LEU A 237 -22.88 -23.29 1.90
C LEU A 237 -21.99 -22.21 2.52
N THR A 238 -20.69 -22.29 2.32
CA THR A 238 -19.71 -21.37 2.92
C THR A 238 -19.70 -20.06 2.17
N ASP A 239 -19.91 -18.92 2.85
CA ASP A 239 -19.75 -17.60 2.24
C ASP A 239 -18.26 -17.34 1.94
N SER A 240 -17.89 -17.18 0.65
CA SER A 240 -16.49 -16.96 0.26
C SER A 240 -15.95 -15.60 0.71
N MET A 241 -16.80 -14.59 0.84
CA MET A 241 -16.39 -13.26 1.32
C MET A 241 -15.92 -13.35 2.77
N LEU A 242 -16.65 -14.10 3.59
CA LEU A 242 -16.23 -14.38 4.96
C LEU A 242 -14.98 -15.26 4.96
N CYS A 243 -15.06 -16.44 4.34
CA CYS A 243 -14.00 -17.45 4.35
C CYS A 243 -12.66 -16.95 3.83
N ASP A 244 -12.65 -16.30 2.66
CA ASP A 244 -11.42 -15.95 1.95
C ASP A 244 -10.97 -14.50 2.23
N GLY A 245 -11.85 -13.68 2.80
CA GLY A 245 -11.60 -12.25 3.00
C GLY A 245 -11.58 -11.79 4.46
N LEU A 246 -12.46 -12.30 5.32
CA LEU A 246 -12.79 -11.65 6.59
C LEU A 246 -12.67 -12.53 7.85
N ILE A 247 -12.42 -13.84 7.70
CA ILE A 247 -12.12 -14.75 8.81
C ILE A 247 -10.61 -14.96 8.91
N ASP A 248 -10.06 -14.79 10.11
CA ASP A 248 -8.65 -15.06 10.38
C ASP A 248 -8.39 -16.57 10.30
N ALA A 249 -7.48 -16.98 9.42
CA ALA A 249 -7.17 -18.39 9.21
C ALA A 249 -6.51 -19.06 10.42
N PHE A 250 -5.92 -18.29 11.35
CA PHE A 250 -5.16 -18.82 12.48
C PHE A 250 -6.00 -18.97 13.76
N HIS A 251 -6.92 -18.03 13.99
CA HIS A 251 -7.76 -18.00 15.19
C HIS A 251 -9.25 -18.28 14.90
N ASN A 252 -9.63 -18.40 13.64
CA ASN A 252 -10.98 -18.74 13.19
C ASN A 252 -12.08 -17.80 13.73
N TYR A 253 -11.83 -16.50 13.69
CA TYR A 253 -12.81 -15.46 14.00
C TYR A 253 -12.78 -14.32 12.98
N HIS A 254 -13.80 -13.46 13.01
CA HIS A 254 -13.90 -12.32 12.11
C HIS A 254 -12.82 -11.26 12.38
N MET A 255 -12.39 -10.51 11.35
CA MET A 255 -11.47 -9.38 11.48
C MET A 255 -11.91 -8.35 12.53
N GLY A 256 -13.23 -8.22 12.74
CA GLY A 256 -13.80 -7.37 13.78
C GLY A 256 -13.38 -7.75 15.20
N ILE A 257 -13.12 -9.03 15.47
CA ILE A 257 -12.55 -9.48 16.75
C ILE A 257 -11.09 -9.04 16.90
N THR A 258 -10.31 -8.98 15.81
CA THR A 258 -8.96 -8.38 15.88
C THR A 258 -9.00 -6.91 16.24
N ALA A 259 -10.04 -6.18 15.80
CA ALA A 259 -10.23 -4.78 16.16
C ALA A 259 -10.62 -4.63 17.64
N GLU A 260 -11.44 -5.52 18.20
CA GLU A 260 -11.71 -5.57 19.65
C GLU A 260 -10.43 -5.86 20.45
N ASN A 261 -9.59 -6.80 19.99
CA ASN A 261 -8.30 -7.09 20.62
C ASN A 261 -7.39 -5.85 20.65
N VAL A 262 -7.34 -5.10 19.54
CA VAL A 262 -6.61 -3.82 19.45
C VAL A 262 -7.22 -2.78 20.38
N ALA A 263 -8.54 -2.62 20.38
CA ALA A 263 -9.24 -1.67 21.25
C ALA A 263 -8.91 -1.92 22.73
N ASN A 264 -8.97 -3.18 23.17
CA ASN A 264 -8.62 -3.58 24.52
C ASN A 264 -7.14 -3.30 24.83
N LYS A 265 -6.22 -3.74 23.96
CA LYS A 265 -4.77 -3.61 24.20
C LYS A 265 -4.28 -2.15 24.19
N TRP A 266 -4.82 -1.28 23.32
CA TRP A 266 -4.46 0.14 23.24
C TRP A 266 -5.36 1.07 24.07
N GLN A 267 -6.33 0.49 24.79
CA GLN A 267 -7.30 1.21 25.60
C GLN A 267 -8.05 2.27 24.78
N VAL A 268 -8.59 1.84 23.64
CA VAL A 268 -9.42 2.68 22.76
C VAL A 268 -10.88 2.49 23.13
N SER A 269 -11.47 3.53 23.72
CA SER A 269 -12.86 3.44 24.19
C SER A 269 -13.85 3.40 23.03
N ARG A 270 -15.07 2.93 23.29
CA ARG A 270 -16.19 3.02 22.34
C ARG A 270 -16.45 4.46 21.89
N GLU A 271 -16.34 5.42 22.80
CA GLU A 271 -16.55 6.83 22.50
C GLU A 271 -15.48 7.37 21.54
N ASP A 272 -14.22 6.98 21.71
CA ASP A 272 -13.13 7.37 20.81
C ASP A 272 -13.34 6.82 19.40
N GLN A 273 -13.82 5.58 19.30
CA GLN A 273 -14.16 4.95 18.01
C GLN A 273 -15.28 5.70 17.29
N ASP A 274 -16.36 6.02 18.01
CA ASP A 274 -17.50 6.73 17.43
C ASP A 274 -17.12 8.17 17.05
N LYS A 275 -16.26 8.85 17.82
CA LYS A 275 -15.72 10.19 17.47
C LYS A 275 -14.97 10.19 16.14
N VAL A 276 -14.07 9.21 15.95
CA VAL A 276 -13.33 9.08 14.68
C VAL A 276 -14.29 8.74 13.53
N ALA A 277 -15.28 7.88 13.76
CA ALA A 277 -16.27 7.54 12.74
C ALA A 277 -17.14 8.74 12.33
N VAL A 278 -17.60 9.57 13.28
CA VAL A 278 -18.33 10.82 12.98
C VAL A 278 -17.44 11.79 12.22
N LEU A 279 -16.19 11.98 12.66
CA LEU A 279 -15.23 12.85 11.98
C LEU A 279 -15.01 12.40 10.53
N SER A 280 -14.86 11.10 10.30
CA SER A 280 -14.81 10.50 8.98
C SER A 280 -16.01 10.86 8.13
N GLN A 281 -17.22 10.55 8.59
CA GLN A 281 -18.42 10.80 7.80
C GLN A 281 -18.59 12.27 7.45
N ASN A 282 -18.29 13.17 8.40
CA ASN A 282 -18.43 14.61 8.20
C ASN A 282 -17.37 15.19 7.26
N ARG A 283 -16.12 14.69 7.32
CA ARG A 283 -15.09 15.06 6.33
C ARG A 283 -15.55 14.59 4.93
N THR A 284 -16.00 13.34 4.80
CA THR A 284 -16.50 12.77 3.53
C THR A 284 -17.66 13.53 2.94
N GLU A 285 -18.67 13.85 3.74
CA GLU A 285 -19.77 14.70 3.31
C GLU A 285 -19.28 16.07 2.83
N SER A 286 -18.32 16.67 3.54
CA SER A 286 -17.79 17.99 3.20
C SER A 286 -17.04 17.99 1.86
N ALA A 287 -16.20 16.99 1.61
CA ALA A 287 -15.47 16.92 0.34
C ALA A 287 -16.35 16.50 -0.83
N GLN A 288 -17.35 15.64 -0.61
CA GLN A 288 -18.36 15.34 -1.63
C GLN A 288 -19.10 16.62 -2.04
N LYS A 289 -19.52 17.43 -1.06
CA LYS A 289 -20.18 18.72 -1.33
C LYS A 289 -19.25 19.74 -1.99
N ALA A 290 -17.95 19.69 -1.68
CA ALA A 290 -16.94 20.56 -2.28
C ALA A 290 -16.40 20.07 -3.64
N GLY A 291 -16.83 18.89 -4.11
CA GLY A 291 -16.39 18.33 -5.39
C GLY A 291 -14.92 17.88 -5.41
N HIS A 292 -14.31 17.57 -4.26
CA HIS A 292 -12.90 17.15 -4.21
C HIS A 292 -12.66 15.84 -4.96
N PHE A 293 -13.68 14.97 -5.05
CA PHE A 293 -13.60 13.67 -5.72
C PHE A 293 -13.84 13.72 -7.23
N ASP A 294 -14.35 14.83 -7.76
CA ASP A 294 -14.76 14.96 -9.16
C ASP A 294 -13.59 14.70 -10.13
N LYS A 295 -12.38 15.08 -9.72
CA LYS A 295 -11.16 14.87 -10.51
C LYS A 295 -10.69 13.42 -10.51
N GLU A 296 -10.89 12.70 -9.41
CA GLU A 296 -10.34 11.34 -9.26
C GLU A 296 -11.32 10.25 -9.73
N ILE A 297 -12.63 10.46 -9.56
CA ILE A 297 -13.65 9.47 -9.91
C ILE A 297 -13.78 9.28 -11.42
N VAL A 298 -13.78 8.02 -11.82
CA VAL A 298 -14.21 7.56 -13.15
C VAL A 298 -15.63 7.02 -13.06
N PRO A 299 -16.61 7.60 -13.79
CA PRO A 299 -17.97 7.08 -13.80
C PRO A 299 -18.03 5.64 -14.31
N VAL A 300 -18.85 4.82 -13.68
CA VAL A 300 -19.14 3.44 -14.10
C VAL A 300 -20.54 3.38 -14.70
N PHE A 301 -20.67 2.80 -15.88
CA PHE A 301 -21.96 2.63 -16.53
C PHE A 301 -22.55 1.25 -16.19
N VAL A 302 -23.72 1.27 -15.56
CA VAL A 302 -24.43 0.08 -15.10
C VAL A 302 -25.63 -0.18 -15.99
N SER A 303 -25.62 -1.32 -16.68
CA SER A 303 -26.74 -1.75 -17.52
C SER A 303 -27.86 -2.34 -16.66
N SER A 304 -29.08 -1.82 -16.84
CA SER A 304 -30.28 -2.33 -16.18
C SER A 304 -31.42 -2.52 -17.19
N LYS A 305 -32.51 -3.18 -16.76
CA LYS A 305 -33.75 -3.26 -17.57
C LYS A 305 -34.32 -1.89 -17.95
N LYS A 306 -33.99 -0.84 -17.19
CA LYS A 306 -34.43 0.55 -17.43
C LYS A 306 -33.46 1.32 -18.36
N GLY A 307 -32.37 0.69 -18.80
CA GLY A 307 -31.33 1.32 -19.60
C GLY A 307 -30.00 1.45 -18.84
N LEU A 308 -29.07 2.16 -19.46
CA LEU A 308 -27.73 2.42 -18.94
C LEU A 308 -27.76 3.57 -17.94
N THR A 309 -27.27 3.35 -16.73
CA THR A 309 -27.19 4.37 -15.67
C THR A 309 -25.74 4.68 -15.36
N GLU A 310 -25.39 5.96 -15.33
CA GLU A 310 -24.06 6.42 -14.91
C GLU A 310 -24.00 6.49 -13.36
N VAL A 311 -23.03 5.81 -12.76
CA VAL A 311 -22.73 5.86 -11.32
C VAL A 311 -21.42 6.61 -11.14
N LYS A 312 -21.46 7.79 -10.49
CA LYS A 312 -20.33 8.71 -10.32
C LYS A 312 -20.18 9.32 -8.91
N THR A 313 -20.93 8.80 -7.94
CA THR A 313 -20.88 9.25 -6.55
C THR A 313 -20.74 8.04 -5.64
N ASP A 314 -19.87 8.13 -4.64
CA ASP A 314 -19.74 7.08 -3.63
C ASP A 314 -21.03 6.91 -2.82
N GLU A 315 -21.47 5.67 -2.68
CA GLU A 315 -22.78 5.34 -2.11
C GLU A 315 -22.75 5.12 -0.59
N PHE A 316 -21.58 4.78 -0.05
CA PHE A 316 -21.44 4.37 1.36
C PHE A 316 -21.50 5.51 2.40
N PRO A 317 -21.05 6.75 2.12
CA PRO A 317 -21.11 7.83 3.10
C PRO A 317 -22.53 8.11 3.61
N ARG A 318 -22.66 8.34 4.92
CA ARG A 318 -23.92 8.63 5.61
C ARG A 318 -23.93 10.07 6.07
N HIS A 319 -24.49 10.96 5.24
CA HIS A 319 -24.58 12.39 5.54
C HIS A 319 -25.36 12.65 6.84
N GLY A 320 -24.97 13.68 7.59
CA GLY A 320 -25.60 14.04 8.87
C GLY A 320 -25.27 13.09 10.03
N SER A 321 -24.19 12.31 9.90
CA SER A 321 -23.70 11.42 10.96
C SER A 321 -23.37 12.18 12.24
N ASN A 322 -23.79 11.65 13.39
CA ASN A 322 -23.61 12.30 14.69
C ASN A 322 -23.43 11.29 15.83
N MET A 323 -22.86 11.75 16.95
CA MET A 323 -22.55 10.93 18.11
C MET A 323 -23.79 10.30 18.76
N GLU A 324 -24.93 10.99 18.75
CA GLU A 324 -26.16 10.50 19.35
C GLU A 324 -26.65 9.24 18.62
N ALA A 325 -26.66 9.26 17.30
CA ALA A 325 -27.05 8.10 16.48
C ALA A 325 -26.03 6.95 16.61
N MET A 326 -24.73 7.25 16.57
CA MET A 326 -23.69 6.21 16.66
C MET A 326 -23.70 5.49 18.00
N SER A 327 -23.82 6.22 19.12
CA SER A 327 -23.82 5.64 20.47
C SER A 327 -24.94 4.64 20.72
N LYS A 328 -26.06 4.73 20.00
CA LYS A 328 -27.22 3.81 20.11
C LYS A 328 -26.98 2.45 19.44
N LEU A 329 -25.95 2.32 18.59
CA LEU A 329 -25.68 1.08 17.88
C LEU A 329 -25.02 0.04 18.79
N LYS A 330 -25.48 -1.20 18.63
CA LYS A 330 -24.96 -2.36 19.35
C LYS A 330 -23.67 -2.87 18.69
N PRO A 331 -22.71 -3.39 19.48
CA PRO A 331 -21.56 -4.11 18.95
C PRO A 331 -21.97 -5.27 18.04
N CYS A 332 -21.24 -5.51 16.95
CA CYS A 332 -21.61 -6.51 15.94
C CYS A 332 -20.73 -7.78 15.94
N PHE A 333 -19.54 -7.74 16.54
CA PHE A 333 -18.62 -8.88 16.54
C PHE A 333 -18.50 -9.56 17.90
N LEU A 334 -18.37 -8.76 18.97
CA LEU A 334 -18.32 -9.25 20.35
C LEU A 334 -19.59 -8.83 21.10
N THR A 335 -20.42 -9.80 21.47
CA THR A 335 -21.79 -9.56 21.97
C THR A 335 -21.99 -9.90 23.45
N ASP A 336 -20.91 -10.23 24.16
CA ASP A 336 -20.91 -10.57 25.60
C ASP A 336 -21.07 -9.36 26.54
N GLY A 337 -21.30 -8.16 25.98
CA GLY A 337 -21.40 -6.90 26.71
C GLY A 337 -20.11 -6.09 26.79
N THR A 338 -18.98 -6.65 26.36
CA THR A 338 -17.67 -5.95 26.35
C THR A 338 -17.29 -5.38 24.98
N GLY A 339 -18.04 -5.74 23.93
CA GLY A 339 -17.78 -5.27 22.57
C GLY A 339 -17.91 -3.76 22.39
N THR A 340 -17.09 -3.22 21.49
CA THR A 340 -17.01 -1.80 21.19
C THR A 340 -17.16 -1.50 19.69
N VAL A 341 -16.88 -2.47 18.82
CA VAL A 341 -16.94 -2.32 17.37
C VAL A 341 -18.37 -2.50 16.88
N THR A 342 -18.87 -1.51 16.15
CA THR A 342 -20.22 -1.43 15.61
C THR A 342 -20.20 -1.23 14.09
N PRO A 343 -21.34 -1.41 13.40
CA PRO A 343 -21.41 -1.12 11.96
C PRO A 343 -21.13 0.34 11.58
N ALA A 344 -21.21 1.30 12.51
CA ALA A 344 -20.92 2.72 12.20
C ALA A 344 -19.44 3.08 12.38
N ASN A 345 -18.70 2.34 13.22
CA ASN A 345 -17.28 2.58 13.47
C ASN A 345 -16.36 1.49 12.86
N ALA A 346 -16.94 0.63 12.03
CA ALA A 346 -16.26 -0.31 11.15
C ALA A 346 -16.46 0.08 9.68
N SER A 347 -15.52 -0.32 8.83
CA SER A 347 -15.67 -0.16 7.38
C SER A 347 -16.82 -1.00 6.82
N GLY A 348 -17.34 -0.57 5.67
CA GLY A 348 -18.31 -1.34 4.91
C GLY A 348 -17.72 -2.54 4.19
N ILE A 349 -18.62 -3.32 3.62
CA ILE A 349 -18.36 -4.21 2.49
C ILE A 349 -18.68 -3.41 1.24
N ASN A 350 -17.75 -3.35 0.29
CA ASN A 350 -17.82 -2.39 -0.80
C ASN A 350 -17.31 -2.98 -2.12
N ASP A 351 -17.77 -2.39 -3.21
CA ASP A 351 -17.37 -2.74 -4.58
C ASP A 351 -16.63 -1.56 -5.21
N GLY A 352 -15.56 -1.82 -5.96
CA GLY A 352 -14.84 -0.76 -6.66
C GLY A 352 -13.52 -1.21 -7.28
N ALA A 353 -12.93 -0.34 -8.08
CA ALA A 353 -11.60 -0.53 -8.63
C ALA A 353 -10.81 0.79 -8.61
N ALA A 354 -9.49 0.68 -8.70
CA ALA A 354 -8.64 1.84 -8.93
C ALA A 354 -7.34 1.45 -9.61
N ALA A 355 -6.81 2.38 -10.38
CA ALA A 355 -5.60 2.17 -11.15
C ALA A 355 -4.66 3.38 -11.06
N VAL A 356 -3.39 3.11 -11.33
CA VAL A 356 -2.30 4.06 -11.50
C VAL A 356 -1.45 3.64 -12.69
N VAL A 357 -0.82 4.63 -13.36
CA VAL A 357 0.22 4.38 -14.36
C VAL A 357 1.57 4.77 -13.76
N LEU A 358 2.51 3.82 -13.78
CA LEU A 358 3.87 4.00 -13.28
C LEU A 358 4.87 3.95 -14.44
N MET A 359 5.86 4.82 -14.38
CA MET A 359 7.02 4.83 -15.27
C MET A 359 8.21 5.51 -14.60
N LYS A 360 9.40 5.37 -15.16
CA LYS A 360 10.58 6.13 -14.67
C LYS A 360 10.35 7.62 -14.87
N LYS A 361 10.90 8.46 -13.99
CA LYS A 361 10.88 9.92 -14.18
C LYS A 361 11.43 10.31 -15.55
N SER A 362 12.54 9.69 -15.97
CA SER A 362 13.13 9.95 -17.28
C SER A 362 12.18 9.63 -18.44
N GLU A 363 11.33 8.61 -18.31
CA GLU A 363 10.34 8.25 -19.33
C GLU A 363 9.21 9.28 -19.37
N ALA A 364 8.73 9.73 -18.20
CA ALA A 364 7.76 10.81 -18.10
C ALA A 364 8.30 12.12 -18.71
N ASP A 365 9.54 12.49 -18.38
CA ASP A 365 10.22 13.67 -18.90
C ASP A 365 10.36 13.60 -20.43
N ASN A 366 10.76 12.44 -20.98
CA ASN A 366 10.88 12.22 -22.43
C ASN A 366 9.54 12.38 -23.17
N ARG A 367 8.43 12.08 -22.49
CA ARG A 367 7.06 12.20 -23.01
C ARG A 367 6.43 13.57 -22.76
N GLY A 368 7.12 14.46 -22.05
CA GLY A 368 6.56 15.75 -21.63
C GLY A 368 5.39 15.61 -20.63
N LEU A 369 5.35 14.51 -19.87
CA LEU A 369 4.33 14.25 -18.86
C LEU A 369 4.76 14.82 -17.51
N THR A 370 3.85 15.56 -16.86
CA THR A 370 4.04 16.00 -15.48
C THR A 370 3.46 14.93 -14.54
N PRO A 371 4.27 14.21 -13.76
CA PRO A 371 3.77 13.22 -12.82
C PRO A 371 3.06 13.85 -11.62
N LEU A 372 2.10 13.15 -11.02
CA LEU A 372 1.44 13.58 -9.78
C LEU A 372 2.34 13.46 -8.55
N ALA A 373 3.16 12.41 -8.50
CA ALA A 373 3.98 12.08 -7.35
C ALA A 373 5.19 11.22 -7.75
N GLN A 374 6.14 11.08 -6.83
CA GLN A 374 7.29 10.19 -6.96
C GLN A 374 7.27 9.13 -5.86
N ILE A 375 7.38 7.85 -6.19
CA ILE A 375 7.53 6.81 -5.17
C ILE A 375 8.96 6.89 -4.60
N VAL A 376 9.06 7.35 -3.35
CA VAL A 376 10.33 7.48 -2.63
C VAL A 376 10.74 6.17 -1.95
N SER A 377 9.79 5.50 -1.29
CA SER A 377 10.04 4.24 -0.59
C SER A 377 8.74 3.47 -0.34
N TRP A 378 8.87 2.21 0.07
CA TRP A 378 7.77 1.37 0.52
C TRP A 378 8.26 0.30 1.50
N SER A 379 7.33 -0.34 2.21
CA SER A 379 7.60 -1.42 3.15
C SER A 379 6.45 -2.43 3.19
N GLN A 380 6.75 -3.60 3.73
CA GLN A 380 5.78 -4.63 4.10
C GLN A 380 6.27 -5.23 5.41
N ALA A 381 5.36 -5.40 6.38
CA ALA A 381 5.70 -5.90 7.71
C ALA A 381 4.65 -6.93 8.16
N GLY A 382 5.12 -7.95 8.88
CA GLY A 382 4.27 -8.91 9.56
C GLY A 382 4.08 -8.53 11.03
N VAL A 383 2.91 -8.83 11.58
CA VAL A 383 2.56 -8.71 12.99
C VAL A 383 1.75 -9.93 13.41
N GLU A 384 1.46 -10.05 14.71
CA GLU A 384 0.58 -11.10 15.22
C GLU A 384 -0.82 -11.01 14.57
N PRO A 385 -1.39 -12.11 14.04
CA PRO A 385 -2.69 -12.07 13.36
C PRO A 385 -3.83 -11.57 14.26
N SER A 386 -3.76 -11.82 15.56
CA SER A 386 -4.78 -11.41 16.53
C SER A 386 -4.92 -9.89 16.69
N ILE A 387 -3.91 -9.13 16.27
CA ILE A 387 -3.87 -7.67 16.28
C ILE A 387 -3.47 -7.13 14.91
N MET A 388 -3.83 -7.81 13.82
CA MET A 388 -3.41 -7.48 12.45
C MET A 388 -3.56 -6.00 12.09
N GLY A 389 -4.57 -5.33 12.66
CA GLY A 389 -4.84 -3.91 12.46
C GLY A 389 -3.66 -2.99 12.75
N ILE A 390 -2.73 -3.37 13.64
CA ILE A 390 -1.53 -2.56 13.95
C ILE A 390 -0.39 -2.74 12.95
N GLY A 391 -0.53 -3.60 11.93
CA GLY A 391 0.45 -3.78 10.86
C GLY A 391 0.98 -2.50 10.20
N PRO A 392 0.17 -1.43 10.05
CA PRO A 392 0.65 -0.14 9.56
C PRO A 392 1.75 0.50 10.42
N ILE A 393 1.77 0.29 11.75
CA ILE A 393 2.77 0.91 12.64
C ILE A 393 4.21 0.56 12.22
N PRO A 394 4.62 -0.73 12.16
CA PRO A 394 5.95 -1.09 11.70
C PRO A 394 6.17 -0.78 10.22
N ALA A 395 5.14 -0.91 9.38
CA ALA A 395 5.26 -0.60 7.95
C ALA A 395 5.59 0.88 7.72
N ILE A 396 4.84 1.79 8.33
CA ILE A 396 5.05 3.24 8.25
C ILE A 396 6.44 3.60 8.75
N LYS A 397 6.82 3.13 9.95
CA LYS A 397 8.16 3.38 10.53
C LYS A 397 9.28 2.94 9.58
N GLN A 398 9.16 1.76 8.97
CA GLN A 398 10.17 1.24 8.04
C GLN A 398 10.21 2.02 6.71
N ALA A 399 9.05 2.39 6.14
CA ALA A 399 9.01 3.15 4.89
C ALA A 399 9.61 4.54 5.09
N VAL A 400 9.18 5.26 6.13
CA VAL A 400 9.70 6.59 6.48
C VAL A 400 11.20 6.54 6.76
N ALA A 401 11.69 5.53 7.47
CA ALA A 401 13.12 5.33 7.68
C ALA A 401 13.88 5.05 6.37
N LYS A 402 13.32 4.26 5.44
CA LYS A 402 13.93 4.01 4.12
C LYS A 402 13.97 5.28 3.25
N ALA A 403 12.99 6.17 3.39
CA ALA A 403 12.99 7.48 2.73
C ALA A 403 14.03 8.44 3.34
N GLY A 404 14.58 8.12 4.52
CA GLY A 404 15.46 9.02 5.27
C GLY A 404 14.69 10.19 5.90
N TRP A 405 13.40 10.02 6.16
CA TRP A 405 12.51 11.02 6.72
C TRP A 405 12.20 10.74 8.19
N SER A 406 11.62 11.72 8.85
CA SER A 406 10.88 11.60 10.11
C SER A 406 9.38 11.57 9.86
N LEU A 407 8.58 11.22 10.88
CA LEU A 407 7.10 11.26 10.76
C LEU A 407 6.57 12.70 10.59
N GLU A 408 7.30 13.69 11.11
CA GLU A 408 6.91 15.10 11.02
C GLU A 408 7.06 15.66 9.61
N ASP A 409 8.01 15.11 8.83
CA ASP A 409 8.24 15.45 7.42
C ASP A 409 7.10 14.98 6.51
N VAL A 410 6.22 14.11 6.99
CA VAL A 410 5.05 13.66 6.23
C VAL A 410 3.91 14.66 6.42
N ASP A 411 3.48 15.26 5.32
CA ASP A 411 2.38 16.24 5.34
C ASP A 411 1.01 15.59 5.43
N VAL A 412 0.82 14.46 4.74
CA VAL A 412 -0.46 13.75 4.67
C VAL A 412 -0.25 12.26 4.82
N PHE A 413 -1.05 11.66 5.71
CA PHE A 413 -1.13 10.24 5.91
C PHE A 413 -2.49 9.72 5.44
N GLU A 414 -2.45 8.63 4.68
CA GLU A 414 -3.63 7.92 4.24
C GLU A 414 -3.58 6.50 4.78
N ILE A 415 -4.21 6.33 5.94
CA ILE A 415 -4.22 5.11 6.72
C ILE A 415 -5.65 4.57 6.67
N ASN A 416 -5.81 3.42 6.01
CA ASN A 416 -7.12 2.83 5.77
C ASN A 416 -7.87 2.53 7.08
N GLU A 417 -9.11 3.01 7.15
CA GLU A 417 -9.97 2.85 8.33
C GLU A 417 -10.79 1.57 8.26
N ALA A 418 -10.13 0.42 8.36
CA ALA A 418 -10.84 -0.87 8.45
C ALA A 418 -11.75 -0.89 9.69
N PHE A 419 -11.24 -0.38 10.82
CA PHE A 419 -12.00 -0.16 12.04
C PHE A 419 -11.48 1.10 12.74
N ALA A 420 -12.37 1.88 13.35
CA ALA A 420 -11.98 3.08 14.08
C ALA A 420 -11.02 2.77 15.24
N ALA A 421 -11.23 1.64 15.94
CA ALA A 421 -10.32 1.14 16.98
C ALA A 421 -8.86 1.06 16.49
N VAL A 422 -8.68 0.54 15.28
CA VAL A 422 -7.37 0.38 14.64
C VAL A 422 -6.78 1.72 14.24
N SER A 423 -7.58 2.60 13.63
CA SER A 423 -7.15 3.95 13.24
C SER A 423 -6.64 4.76 14.44
N VAL A 424 -7.43 4.78 15.53
CA VAL A 424 -7.05 5.46 16.78
C VAL A 424 -5.76 4.87 17.35
N ALA A 425 -5.64 3.55 17.43
CA ALA A 425 -4.46 2.89 17.97
C ALA A 425 -3.19 3.24 17.17
N ILE A 426 -3.26 3.23 15.83
CA ILE A 426 -2.14 3.60 14.96
C ILE A 426 -1.75 5.07 15.17
N ALA A 427 -2.72 5.98 15.11
CA ALA A 427 -2.46 7.41 15.25
C ALA A 427 -1.83 7.73 16.62
N LYS A 428 -2.33 7.11 17.70
CA LYS A 428 -1.81 7.24 19.06
C LYS A 428 -0.38 6.69 19.19
N GLU A 429 -0.11 5.49 18.69
CA GLU A 429 1.20 4.83 18.78
C GLU A 429 2.28 5.55 17.97
N LEU A 430 1.91 6.15 16.85
CA LEU A 430 2.82 6.91 15.98
C LEU A 430 2.90 8.40 16.35
N GLY A 431 2.05 8.89 17.25
CA GLY A 431 2.00 10.31 17.61
C GLY A 431 1.61 11.21 16.45
N LEU A 432 0.74 10.74 15.55
CA LEU A 432 0.37 11.48 14.33
C LEU A 432 -0.56 12.65 14.66
N ASN A 433 -0.37 13.76 13.95
CA ASN A 433 -1.32 14.87 13.98
C ASN A 433 -2.63 14.45 13.28
N PRO A 434 -3.80 14.46 13.96
CA PRO A 434 -5.09 14.12 13.35
C PRO A 434 -5.48 15.01 12.15
N GLU A 435 -4.92 16.21 12.07
CA GLU A 435 -5.08 17.14 10.94
C GLU A 435 -4.13 16.84 9.77
N LYS A 436 -3.37 15.75 9.84
CA LYS A 436 -2.58 15.22 8.71
C LYS A 436 -3.07 13.84 8.28
N VAL A 437 -3.93 13.18 9.06
CA VAL A 437 -4.40 11.81 8.79
C VAL A 437 -5.80 11.87 8.17
N ASN A 438 -5.94 11.26 6.98
CA ASN A 438 -7.21 11.12 6.26
C ASN A 438 -7.94 12.47 6.10
N MET A 439 -7.17 13.49 5.70
CA MET A 439 -7.61 14.89 5.61
C MET A 439 -8.57 15.14 4.46
N SER A 440 -8.33 14.47 3.34
CA SER A 440 -9.09 14.59 2.10
C SER A 440 -10.23 13.58 2.03
N LYS A 441 -10.76 13.19 3.19
CA LYS A 441 -12.15 12.80 3.21
C LYS A 441 -13.02 13.96 2.82
#